data_AF-A0A7S3E2R2-F1
#
_entry.id   AF-A0A7S3E2R2-F1
#
_cell.length_a   1.000
_cell.length_b   1.000
_cell.length_c   1.000
_cell.angle_alpha   90.00
_cell.angle_beta   90.00
_cell.angle_gamma   90.00
#
_symmetry.space_group_name_H-M   'P 1'
#
loop_
_entity.id
_entity.type
_entity.pdbx_description
1 polymer ?
#
loop_
_entity_poly.entity_id
_entity_poly.type
_entity_poly.pdbx_seq_one_letter_code
_entity_poly.pdbx_strand_id
1 'polypeptide(L)'
;EERPASLTALFMGDALILGFGEVAATLNAISEDLKSTHRYNKLVVRVQSSLRSCFSACAGAFESVGRDIRGRMRDGNFHEADIKTVLQGLQDSYFLQNFLFPELCKVVEGISKSSRIDLLDESHLVKSMHNFKRLYVDLNSAREEDLREGYLRSSTEPASTTNLFDIRSHVFRVLHFFVEQHSLVSTFVPHLCKELLTLLVESFFGDLSQMLDEEGLASKVSSQDLLEMSYLETALGKYVSPKAHKIIDKCNTYTRASLTPADKARLKEALLLSKLHWQCFSN
;
A
#
# COMPACT_ATOMS: atom_id res chain seq x y z
N GLU A 1 -14.95 1.70 23.49
CA GLU A 1 -13.85 0.90 22.93
C GLU A 1 -14.22 0.51 21.52
N GLU A 2 -13.64 1.19 20.53
CA GLU A 2 -13.84 0.88 19.11
C GLU A 2 -13.16 -0.46 18.82
N ARG A 3 -13.94 -1.51 18.55
CA ARG A 3 -13.37 -2.76 18.06
C ARG A 3 -12.72 -2.45 16.69
N PRO A 4 -11.43 -2.73 16.48
CA PRO A 4 -10.82 -2.52 15.17
C PRO A 4 -11.61 -3.34 14.14
N ALA A 5 -12.05 -2.69 13.07
CA ALA A 5 -12.95 -3.26 12.06
C ALA A 5 -12.43 -4.58 11.44
N SER A 6 -11.12 -4.83 11.53
CA SER A 6 -10.45 -6.12 11.28
C SER A 6 -11.14 -7.29 11.99
N LEU A 7 -11.50 -7.14 13.27
CA LEU A 7 -12.20 -8.18 14.03
C LEU A 7 -13.62 -8.39 13.52
N THR A 8 -14.32 -7.31 13.14
CA THR A 8 -15.71 -7.42 12.65
C THR A 8 -15.76 -8.10 11.28
N ALA A 9 -14.84 -7.79 10.37
CA ALA A 9 -14.72 -8.49 9.10
C ALA A 9 -14.34 -9.98 9.28
N LEU A 10 -13.46 -10.28 10.24
CA LEU A 10 -13.13 -11.65 10.65
C LEU A 10 -14.36 -12.40 11.19
N PHE A 11 -15.09 -11.83 12.16
CA PHE A 11 -16.28 -12.44 12.74
C PHE A 11 -17.40 -12.66 11.71
N MET A 12 -17.63 -11.69 10.82
CA MET A 12 -18.61 -11.85 9.74
C MET A 12 -18.16 -12.87 8.70
N GLY A 13 -16.86 -12.92 8.39
CA GLY A 13 -16.26 -13.93 7.53
C GLY A 13 -16.42 -15.34 8.08
N ASP A 14 -16.11 -15.55 9.37
CA ASP A 14 -16.26 -16.85 10.04
C ASP A 14 -17.72 -17.29 10.09
N ALA A 15 -18.64 -16.38 10.41
CA ALA A 15 -20.07 -16.65 10.39
C ALA A 15 -20.58 -17.02 8.98
N LEU A 16 -20.06 -16.36 7.94
CA LEU A 16 -20.34 -16.69 6.54
C LEU A 16 -19.83 -18.10 6.20
N ILE A 17 -18.59 -18.44 6.55
CA ILE A 17 -18.01 -19.77 6.30
C ILE A 17 -18.83 -20.85 6.98
N LEU A 18 -19.17 -20.66 8.27
CA LEU A 18 -19.98 -21.62 9.03
C LEU A 18 -21.37 -21.79 8.43
N GLY A 19 -22.07 -20.68 8.14
CA GLY A 19 -23.40 -20.72 7.56
C GLY A 19 -23.42 -21.39 6.18
N PHE A 20 -22.44 -21.08 5.31
CA PHE A 20 -22.32 -21.75 4.01
C PHE A 20 -21.92 -23.22 4.15
N GLY A 21 -21.11 -23.57 5.17
CA GLY A 21 -20.77 -24.94 5.50
C GLY A 21 -22.00 -25.79 5.87
N GLU A 22 -22.91 -25.23 6.68
CA GLU A 22 -24.18 -25.90 7.02
C GLU A 22 -25.10 -26.06 5.80
N VAL A 23 -25.18 -25.04 4.94
CA VAL A 23 -25.93 -25.12 3.68
C VAL A 23 -25.36 -26.21 2.78
N ALA A 24 -24.03 -26.31 2.68
CA ALA A 24 -23.36 -27.34 1.89
C ALA A 24 -23.58 -28.75 2.46
N ALA A 25 -23.49 -28.93 3.77
CA ALA A 25 -23.77 -30.20 4.44
C ALA A 25 -25.22 -30.64 4.21
N THR A 26 -26.18 -29.71 4.35
CA THR A 26 -27.60 -29.96 4.10
C THR A 26 -27.85 -30.35 2.65
N LEU A 27 -27.21 -29.65 1.70
CA LEU A 27 -27.31 -29.95 0.27
C LEU A 27 -26.76 -31.33 -0.06
N ASN A 28 -25.57 -31.67 0.45
CA ASN A 28 -24.96 -32.98 0.23
C ASN A 28 -25.83 -34.12 0.77
N ALA A 29 -26.46 -33.94 1.93
CA ALA A 29 -27.41 -34.91 2.48
C ALA A 29 -28.67 -35.10 1.59
N ILE A 30 -29.10 -34.05 0.87
CA ILE A 30 -30.23 -34.12 -0.07
C ILE A 30 -29.82 -34.75 -1.41
N SER A 31 -28.53 -34.71 -1.77
CA SER A 31 -28.02 -35.19 -3.07
C SER A 31 -28.11 -36.71 -3.26
N GLU A 32 -28.34 -37.47 -2.19
CA GLU A 32 -28.49 -38.93 -2.22
C GLU A 32 -29.84 -39.40 -2.82
N ASP A 33 -30.79 -38.50 -3.05
CA ASP A 33 -32.09 -38.82 -3.65
C ASP A 33 -32.20 -38.34 -5.12
N LEU A 34 -32.28 -39.30 -6.06
CA LEU A 34 -32.31 -39.13 -7.52
C LEU A 34 -33.51 -38.31 -8.04
N LYS A 35 -34.59 -38.18 -7.26
CA LYS A 35 -35.76 -37.36 -7.65
C LYS A 35 -35.56 -35.86 -7.41
N SER A 36 -34.54 -35.47 -6.65
CA SER A 36 -34.26 -34.08 -6.26
C SER A 36 -33.22 -33.37 -7.11
N THR A 37 -32.56 -34.05 -8.06
CA THR A 37 -31.39 -33.52 -8.78
C THR A 37 -31.66 -32.17 -9.49
N HIS A 38 -32.86 -31.95 -10.03
CA HIS A 38 -33.22 -30.66 -10.63
C HIS A 38 -33.39 -29.54 -9.59
N ARG A 39 -34.00 -29.83 -8.44
CA ARG A 39 -34.16 -28.87 -7.33
C ARG A 39 -32.82 -28.56 -6.67
N TYR A 40 -31.98 -29.58 -6.55
CA TYR A 40 -30.59 -29.48 -6.08
C TYR A 40 -29.80 -28.50 -6.95
N ASN A 41 -29.73 -28.75 -8.27
CA ASN A 41 -29.01 -27.87 -9.20
C ASN A 41 -29.53 -26.42 -9.16
N LYS A 42 -30.84 -26.23 -9.03
CA LYS A 42 -31.44 -24.88 -8.90
C LYS A 42 -31.02 -24.17 -7.60
N LEU A 43 -30.84 -24.91 -6.51
CA LEU A 43 -30.39 -24.36 -5.23
C LEU A 43 -28.90 -24.01 -5.26
N VAL A 44 -28.06 -24.84 -5.88
CA VAL A 44 -26.63 -24.54 -6.13
C VAL A 44 -26.47 -23.22 -6.89
N VAL A 45 -27.19 -23.06 -8.00
CA VAL A 45 -27.16 -21.83 -8.81
C VAL A 45 -27.59 -20.60 -8.00
N ARG A 46 -28.59 -20.74 -7.11
CA ARG A 46 -29.03 -19.65 -6.23
C ARG A 46 -27.96 -19.28 -5.21
N VAL A 47 -27.32 -20.26 -4.58
CA VAL A 47 -26.21 -20.03 -3.62
C VAL A 47 -25.06 -19.28 -4.31
N GLN A 48 -24.65 -19.73 -5.49
CA GLN A 48 -23.62 -19.07 -6.29
C GLN A 48 -23.99 -17.63 -6.65
N SER A 49 -25.23 -17.38 -7.08
CA SER A 49 -25.72 -16.05 -7.41
C SER A 49 -25.75 -15.11 -6.19
N SER A 50 -26.20 -15.61 -5.03
CA SER A 50 -26.21 -14.85 -3.78
C SER A 50 -24.80 -14.47 -3.32
N LEU A 51 -23.84 -15.40 -3.42
CA LEU A 51 -22.44 -15.14 -3.11
C LEU A 51 -21.85 -14.06 -4.01
N ARG A 52 -22.05 -14.17 -5.34
CA ARG A 52 -21.61 -13.13 -6.29
C ARG A 52 -22.21 -11.76 -5.95
N SER A 53 -23.50 -11.73 -5.63
CA SER A 53 -24.20 -10.49 -5.26
C SER A 53 -23.64 -9.88 -3.97
N CYS A 54 -23.33 -10.72 -2.97
CA CYS A 54 -22.71 -10.29 -1.72
C CYS A 54 -21.32 -9.66 -1.96
N PHE A 55 -20.45 -10.34 -2.70
CA PHE A 55 -19.12 -9.81 -3.02
C PHE A 55 -19.16 -8.54 -3.87
N SER A 56 -20.09 -8.47 -4.83
CA SER A 56 -20.32 -7.27 -5.62
C SER A 56 -20.79 -6.10 -4.75
N ALA A 57 -21.70 -6.35 -3.80
CA ALA A 57 -22.16 -5.34 -2.85
C ALA A 57 -21.03 -4.86 -1.92
N CYS A 58 -20.19 -5.77 -1.41
CA CYS A 58 -19.02 -5.41 -0.61
C CYS A 58 -18.05 -4.54 -1.41
N ALA A 59 -17.74 -4.92 -2.65
CA ALA A 59 -16.90 -4.11 -3.53
C ALA A 59 -17.52 -2.73 -3.80
N GLY A 60 -18.83 -2.66 -4.04
CA GLY A 60 -19.55 -1.39 -4.21
C GLY A 60 -19.48 -0.49 -2.98
N ALA A 61 -19.53 -1.06 -1.77
CA ALA A 61 -19.36 -0.32 -0.52
C ALA A 61 -17.93 0.24 -0.39
N PHE A 62 -16.90 -0.57 -0.68
CA PHE A 62 -15.51 -0.10 -0.70
C PHE A 62 -15.28 0.99 -1.74
N GLU A 63 -15.84 0.85 -2.94
CA GLU A 63 -15.78 1.89 -3.96
C GLU A 63 -16.46 3.18 -3.50
N SER A 64 -17.56 3.10 -2.76
CA SER A 64 -18.22 4.27 -2.17
C SER A 64 -17.32 4.98 -1.17
N VAL A 65 -16.72 4.24 -0.24
CA VAL A 65 -15.75 4.79 0.74
C VAL A 65 -14.60 5.49 0.01
N GLY A 66 -14.05 4.85 -1.03
CA GLY A 66 -12.99 5.44 -1.84
C GLY A 66 -13.43 6.69 -2.64
N ARG A 67 -14.70 6.80 -3.04
CA ARG A 67 -15.24 8.01 -3.67
C ARG A 67 -15.40 9.14 -2.66
N ASP A 68 -15.91 8.85 -1.47
CA ASP A 68 -16.13 9.86 -0.43
C ASP A 68 -14.81 10.48 0.03
N ILE A 69 -13.78 9.66 0.21
CA ILE A 69 -12.43 10.14 0.54
C ILE A 69 -11.87 11.01 -0.57
N ARG A 70 -12.01 10.60 -1.84
CA ARG A 70 -11.61 11.44 -2.99
C ARG A 70 -12.35 12.76 -3.05
N GLY A 71 -13.64 12.76 -2.71
CA GLY A 71 -14.44 13.99 -2.57
C GLY A 71 -13.82 14.94 -1.55
N ARG A 72 -13.57 14.44 -0.33
CA ARG A 72 -12.93 15.24 0.73
C ARG A 72 -11.56 15.78 0.33
N MET A 73 -10.74 14.98 -0.37
CA MET A 73 -9.44 15.44 -0.87
C MET A 73 -9.60 16.60 -1.87
N ARG A 74 -10.53 16.49 -2.82
CA ARG A 74 -10.80 17.56 -3.80
C ARG A 74 -11.30 18.84 -3.15
N ASP A 75 -12.04 18.71 -2.06
CA ASP A 75 -12.59 19.84 -1.30
C ASP A 75 -11.59 20.42 -0.28
N GLY A 76 -10.37 19.87 -0.17
CA GLY A 76 -9.35 20.31 0.78
C GLY A 76 -9.63 19.94 2.25
N ASN A 77 -10.57 19.03 2.50
CA ASN A 77 -11.04 18.62 3.83
C ASN A 77 -10.61 17.21 4.22
N PHE A 78 -9.44 16.76 3.75
CA PHE A 78 -8.93 15.44 4.11
C PHE A 78 -8.28 15.46 5.50
N HIS A 79 -8.35 14.32 6.19
CA HIS A 79 -7.79 14.16 7.54
C HIS A 79 -6.88 12.94 7.62
N GLU A 80 -5.98 12.91 8.61
CA GLU A 80 -5.15 11.72 8.88
C GLU A 80 -6.01 10.46 9.14
N ALA A 81 -7.22 10.64 9.66
CA ALA A 81 -8.22 9.57 9.82
C ALA A 81 -8.63 8.92 8.48
N ASP A 82 -8.53 9.63 7.36
CA ASP A 82 -8.82 9.07 6.04
C ASP A 82 -7.75 8.04 5.63
N ILE A 83 -6.48 8.26 5.99
CA ILE A 83 -5.40 7.28 5.75
C ILE A 83 -5.70 5.99 6.51
N LYS A 84 -6.10 6.10 7.78
CA LYS A 84 -6.48 4.93 8.60
C LYS A 84 -7.69 4.19 8.00
N THR A 85 -8.66 4.93 7.49
CA THR A 85 -9.84 4.37 6.81
C THR A 85 -9.45 3.63 5.52
N VAL A 86 -8.56 4.20 4.71
CA VAL A 86 -8.02 3.55 3.50
C VAL A 86 -7.29 2.26 3.83
N LEU A 87 -6.40 2.30 4.84
CA LEU A 87 -5.64 1.11 5.27
C LEU A 87 -6.57 0.02 5.80
N GLN A 88 -7.60 0.38 6.57
CA GLN A 88 -8.61 -0.56 7.02
C GLN A 88 -9.39 -1.17 5.86
N GLY A 89 -9.86 -0.35 4.91
CA GLY A 89 -10.56 -0.83 3.71
C GLY A 89 -9.68 -1.76 2.86
N LEU A 90 -8.38 -1.51 2.82
CA LEU A 90 -7.41 -2.37 2.15
C LEU A 90 -7.22 -3.71 2.87
N GLN A 91 -7.08 -3.70 4.21
CA GLN A 91 -7.01 -4.90 5.04
C GLN A 91 -8.26 -5.77 4.85
N ASP A 92 -9.44 -5.17 4.88
CA ASP A 92 -10.71 -5.89 4.74
C ASP A 92 -10.89 -6.45 3.32
N SER A 93 -10.58 -5.65 2.30
CA SER A 93 -10.62 -6.11 0.90
C SER A 93 -9.64 -7.26 0.65
N TYR A 94 -8.44 -7.17 1.21
CA TYR A 94 -7.44 -8.24 1.11
C TYR A 94 -7.92 -9.50 1.83
N PHE A 95 -8.48 -9.36 3.03
CA PHE A 95 -8.98 -10.50 3.79
C PHE A 95 -10.11 -11.21 3.04
N LEU A 96 -11.09 -10.46 2.57
CA LEU A 96 -12.22 -10.98 1.81
C LEU A 96 -11.75 -11.69 0.55
N GLN A 97 -10.81 -11.12 -0.18
CA GLN A 97 -10.32 -11.67 -1.45
C GLN A 97 -9.43 -12.91 -1.28
N ASN A 98 -8.53 -12.90 -0.30
CA ASN A 98 -7.46 -13.91 -0.20
C ASN A 98 -7.74 -15.01 0.82
N PHE A 99 -8.63 -14.77 1.78
CA PHE A 99 -8.98 -15.78 2.80
C PHE A 99 -10.43 -16.21 2.69
N LEU A 100 -11.38 -15.27 2.71
CA LEU A 100 -12.80 -15.64 2.75
C LEU A 100 -13.27 -16.24 1.40
N PHE A 101 -12.94 -15.58 0.30
CA PHE A 101 -13.40 -15.98 -1.03
C PHE A 101 -12.95 -17.40 -1.42
N PRO A 102 -11.67 -17.79 -1.26
CA PRO A 102 -11.23 -19.15 -1.57
C PRO A 102 -11.93 -20.22 -0.73
N GLU A 103 -12.13 -19.97 0.57
CA GLU A 103 -12.82 -20.93 1.45
C GLU A 103 -14.30 -21.10 1.05
N LEU A 104 -14.99 -20.00 0.71
CA LEU A 104 -16.36 -20.08 0.20
C LEU A 104 -16.43 -20.81 -1.15
N CYS A 105 -15.46 -20.60 -2.04
CA CYS A 105 -15.37 -21.36 -3.29
C CYS A 105 -15.26 -22.87 -3.03
N LYS A 106 -14.40 -23.31 -2.10
CA LYS A 106 -14.26 -24.72 -1.73
C LYS A 106 -15.57 -25.31 -1.20
N VAL A 107 -16.29 -24.57 -0.36
CA VAL A 107 -17.59 -24.99 0.17
C VAL A 107 -18.59 -25.20 -0.97
N VAL A 108 -18.66 -24.28 -1.94
CA VAL A 108 -19.58 -24.39 -3.08
C VAL A 108 -19.16 -25.45 -4.10
N GLU A 109 -17.86 -25.63 -4.33
CA GLU A 109 -17.34 -26.74 -5.16
C GLU A 109 -17.66 -28.11 -4.54
N GLY A 110 -17.64 -28.20 -3.20
CA GLY A 110 -18.09 -29.38 -2.46
C GLY A 110 -19.56 -29.73 -2.69
N ILE A 111 -20.39 -28.74 -3.07
CA ILE A 111 -21.79 -28.92 -3.46
C ILE A 111 -21.90 -29.30 -4.95
N SER A 112 -21.06 -28.74 -5.83
CA SER A 112 -21.16 -29.00 -7.28
C SER A 112 -19.91 -29.64 -7.83
N LYS A 113 -19.92 -30.98 -8.00
CA LYS A 113 -18.82 -31.71 -8.64
C LYS A 113 -18.59 -31.35 -10.12
N SER A 114 -19.54 -30.67 -10.78
CA SER A 114 -19.55 -30.49 -12.24
C SER A 114 -19.40 -29.06 -12.74
N SER A 115 -19.38 -28.04 -11.87
CA SER A 115 -19.25 -26.65 -12.31
C SER A 115 -18.03 -26.01 -11.65
N ARG A 116 -16.94 -25.91 -12.42
CA ARG A 116 -15.93 -24.85 -12.16
C ARG A 116 -16.70 -23.56 -12.07
N ILE A 117 -16.68 -22.94 -10.89
CA ILE A 117 -17.35 -21.66 -10.74
C ILE A 117 -16.39 -20.64 -11.36
N ASP A 118 -16.78 -20.06 -12.49
CA ASP A 118 -16.13 -18.87 -13.05
C ASP A 118 -16.48 -17.68 -12.14
N LEU A 119 -15.90 -17.70 -10.95
CA LEU A 119 -15.92 -16.65 -9.94
C LEU A 119 -14.70 -15.74 -10.09
N LEU A 120 -13.83 -16.03 -11.07
CA LEU A 120 -12.47 -15.49 -11.21
C LEU A 120 -12.31 -14.41 -12.29
N ASP A 121 -13.38 -13.93 -12.92
CA ASP A 121 -13.28 -12.70 -13.71
C ASP A 121 -12.98 -11.55 -12.74
N GLU A 122 -11.71 -11.11 -12.77
CA GLU A 122 -11.08 -10.04 -12.02
C GLU A 122 -11.93 -9.50 -10.86
N SER A 123 -11.90 -10.20 -9.72
CA SER A 123 -12.77 -9.91 -8.58
C SER A 123 -12.85 -8.41 -8.30
N HIS A 124 -14.06 -7.86 -8.23
CA HIS A 124 -14.29 -6.44 -7.90
C HIS A 124 -13.55 -6.00 -6.61
N LEU A 125 -13.21 -6.93 -5.73
CA LEU A 125 -12.37 -6.70 -4.56
C LEU A 125 -10.90 -6.41 -4.92
N VAL A 126 -10.34 -7.09 -5.94
CA VAL A 126 -9.01 -6.79 -6.47
C VAL A 126 -8.95 -5.36 -7.00
N LYS A 127 -9.95 -4.95 -7.78
CA LYS A 127 -10.06 -3.56 -8.24
C LYS A 127 -10.19 -2.58 -7.07
N SER A 128 -10.95 -2.93 -6.04
CA SER A 128 -11.08 -2.13 -4.82
C SER A 128 -9.75 -1.98 -4.08
N MET A 129 -8.96 -3.05 -3.95
CA MET A 129 -7.62 -2.99 -3.37
C MET A 129 -6.70 -2.07 -4.16
N HIS A 130 -6.71 -2.15 -5.50
CA HIS A 130 -5.91 -1.24 -6.35
C HIS A 130 -6.31 0.22 -6.14
N ASN A 131 -7.61 0.49 -6.02
CA ASN A 131 -8.11 1.84 -5.75
C ASN A 131 -7.67 2.36 -4.38
N PHE A 132 -7.68 1.52 -3.34
CA PHE A 132 -7.21 1.90 -2.00
C PHE A 132 -5.69 2.12 -1.96
N LYS A 133 -4.90 1.28 -2.65
CA LYS A 133 -3.44 1.49 -2.77
C LYS A 133 -3.14 2.84 -3.41
N ARG A 134 -3.84 3.19 -4.50
CA ARG A 134 -3.71 4.51 -5.14
C ARG A 134 -4.10 5.63 -4.17
N LEU A 135 -5.25 5.49 -3.49
CA LEU A 135 -5.71 6.49 -2.53
C LEU A 135 -4.73 6.70 -1.36
N TYR A 136 -4.10 5.64 -0.89
CA TYR A 136 -3.09 5.72 0.15
C TYR A 136 -1.90 6.57 -0.29
N VAL A 137 -1.43 6.39 -1.53
CA VAL A 137 -0.38 7.22 -2.12
C VAL A 137 -0.88 8.66 -2.27
N ASP A 138 -2.02 8.87 -2.92
CA ASP A 138 -2.58 10.21 -3.18
C ASP A 138 -2.76 11.03 -1.89
N LEU A 139 -3.24 10.39 -0.81
CA LEU A 139 -3.42 11.04 0.51
C LEU A 139 -2.09 11.46 1.14
N ASN A 140 -1.04 10.69 0.90
CA ASN A 140 0.29 11.01 1.38
C ASN A 140 1.02 11.99 0.47
N SER A 141 0.66 12.11 -0.81
CA SER A 141 1.29 13.04 -1.76
C SER A 141 1.26 14.50 -1.30
N ALA A 142 0.19 14.93 -0.61
CA ALA A 142 0.13 16.28 -0.03
C ALA A 142 1.16 16.50 1.09
N ARG A 143 1.40 15.46 1.91
CA ARG A 143 2.43 15.48 2.96
C ARG A 143 3.83 15.40 2.34
N GLU A 144 3.97 14.65 1.25
CA GLU A 144 5.21 14.58 0.48
C GLU A 144 5.53 15.92 -0.20
N GLU A 145 4.53 16.67 -0.65
CA GLU A 145 4.71 17.99 -1.28
C GLU A 145 5.44 18.97 -0.36
N ASP A 146 4.97 19.12 0.89
CA ASP A 146 5.64 19.95 1.90
C ASP A 146 7.08 19.48 2.18
N LEU A 147 7.30 18.16 2.20
CA LEU A 147 8.61 17.57 2.43
C LEU A 147 9.56 17.84 1.24
N ARG A 148 9.06 17.75 0.00
CA ARG A 148 9.80 18.02 -1.23
C ARG A 148 10.13 19.49 -1.38
N GLU A 149 9.17 20.39 -1.14
CA GLU A 149 9.43 21.84 -1.14
C GLU A 149 10.49 22.20 -0.10
N GLY A 150 10.39 21.63 1.11
CA GLY A 150 11.41 21.78 2.14
C GLY A 150 12.77 21.24 1.70
N TYR A 151 12.79 20.07 1.06
CA TYR A 151 13.99 19.46 0.51
C TYR A 151 14.67 20.36 -0.53
N LEU A 152 13.93 20.91 -1.48
CA LEU A 152 14.46 21.78 -2.54
C LEU A 152 14.88 23.16 -2.02
N ARG A 153 14.12 23.79 -1.13
CA ARG A 153 14.49 25.10 -0.55
C ARG A 153 15.76 24.97 0.29
N SER A 154 15.84 23.97 1.17
CA SER A 154 17.04 23.71 1.97
C SER A 154 18.21 23.16 1.17
N SER A 155 17.94 22.58 -0.02
CA SER A 155 18.97 22.21 -1.00
C SER A 155 19.75 23.44 -1.50
N THR A 156 19.09 24.59 -1.63
CA THR A 156 19.66 25.85 -2.14
C THR A 156 20.36 26.74 -1.11
N GLU A 157 20.30 26.39 0.19
CA GLU A 157 21.02 27.13 1.24
C GLU A 157 22.53 26.83 1.19
N PRO A 158 23.41 27.83 1.42
CA PRO A 158 24.86 27.62 1.37
C PRO A 158 25.29 26.60 2.43
N ALA A 159 26.08 25.60 2.00
CA ALA A 159 26.61 24.58 2.89
C ALA A 159 27.38 25.21 4.07
N SER A 160 26.95 24.91 5.30
CA SER A 160 27.73 25.24 6.49
C SER A 160 29.02 24.40 6.44
N THR A 161 30.17 25.05 6.35
CA THR A 161 31.46 24.41 6.08
C THR A 161 32.09 23.72 7.31
N THR A 162 31.35 23.47 8.38
CA THR A 162 31.97 23.17 9.69
C THR A 162 31.52 21.91 10.40
N ASN A 163 30.55 21.13 9.89
CA ASN A 163 30.21 19.84 10.52
C ASN A 163 30.19 18.66 9.55
N LEU A 164 30.99 17.64 9.90
CA LEU A 164 31.17 16.35 9.22
C LEU A 164 29.92 15.45 9.25
N PHE A 165 28.80 15.94 9.81
CA PHE A 165 27.55 15.23 10.08
C PHE A 165 26.32 15.85 9.41
N ASP A 166 26.50 16.84 8.53
CA ASP A 166 25.39 17.63 7.97
C ASP A 166 24.60 16.86 6.89
N ILE A 167 24.05 15.69 7.22
CA ILE A 167 22.77 15.29 6.62
C ILE A 167 21.79 16.35 7.08
N ARG A 168 21.35 17.18 6.13
CA ARG A 168 20.49 18.32 6.46
C ARG A 168 19.18 17.85 7.07
N SER A 169 18.62 18.68 7.94
CA SER A 169 17.43 18.35 8.72
C SER A 169 16.24 17.88 7.87
N HIS A 170 16.14 18.32 6.60
CA HIS A 170 15.09 17.87 5.69
C HIS A 170 15.18 16.38 5.35
N VAL A 171 16.36 15.80 5.26
CA VAL A 171 16.54 14.35 5.01
C VAL A 171 15.97 13.55 6.17
N PHE A 172 16.21 14.00 7.41
CA PHE A 172 15.62 13.38 8.59
C PHE A 172 14.10 13.56 8.66
N ARG A 173 13.55 14.68 8.17
CA ARG A 173 12.09 14.85 8.05
C ARG A 173 11.48 13.84 7.06
N VAL A 174 12.12 13.64 5.91
CA VAL A 174 11.71 12.63 4.92
C VAL A 174 11.79 11.24 5.52
N LEU A 175 12.90 10.89 6.18
CA LEU A 175 13.03 9.59 6.87
C LEU A 175 11.95 9.41 7.94
N HIS A 176 11.72 10.42 8.78
CA HIS A 176 10.72 10.36 9.85
C HIS A 176 9.32 10.10 9.27
N PHE A 177 8.98 10.76 8.15
CA PHE A 177 7.75 10.48 7.43
C PHE A 177 7.63 9.01 7.02
N PHE A 178 8.66 8.42 6.41
CA PHE A 178 8.63 7.00 6.06
C PHE A 178 8.57 6.07 7.28
N VAL A 179 9.17 6.47 8.42
CA VAL A 179 9.07 5.72 9.69
C VAL A 179 7.65 5.74 10.24
N GLU A 180 7.01 6.91 10.23
CA GLU A 180 5.60 7.06 10.62
C GLU A 180 4.70 6.19 9.74
N GLN A 181 4.88 6.25 8.42
CA GLN A 181 4.11 5.43 7.49
C GLN A 181 4.38 3.94 7.69
N HIS A 182 5.63 3.54 7.94
CA HIS A 182 5.95 2.17 8.27
C HIS A 182 5.24 1.70 9.54
N SER A 183 5.28 2.51 10.61
CA SER A 183 4.60 2.19 11.87
C SER A 183 3.08 2.04 11.65
N LEU A 184 2.50 2.96 10.90
CA LEU A 184 1.07 2.94 10.58
C LEU A 184 0.69 1.70 9.76
N VAL A 185 1.35 1.47 8.64
CA VAL A 185 1.01 0.36 7.75
C VAL A 185 1.31 -1.00 8.38
N SER A 186 2.43 -1.14 9.12
CA SER A 186 2.72 -2.39 9.83
C SER A 186 1.69 -2.73 10.91
N THR A 187 1.02 -1.72 11.47
CA THR A 187 -0.05 -1.91 12.45
C THR A 187 -1.37 -2.31 11.78
N PHE A 188 -1.75 -1.63 10.69
CA PHE A 188 -3.07 -1.84 10.06
C PHE A 188 -3.08 -2.96 9.01
N VAL A 189 -2.03 -3.05 8.19
CA VAL A 189 -1.96 -3.93 7.01
C VAL A 189 -0.57 -4.55 6.86
N PRO A 190 -0.08 -5.33 7.85
CA PRO A 190 1.32 -5.79 7.90
C PRO A 190 1.77 -6.56 6.65
N HIS A 191 0.86 -7.34 6.06
CA HIS A 191 1.15 -8.17 4.88
C HIS A 191 1.33 -7.36 3.59
N LEU A 192 0.87 -6.09 3.55
CA LEU A 192 1.09 -5.17 2.42
C LEU A 192 2.09 -4.06 2.74
N CYS A 193 2.72 -4.08 3.93
CA CYS A 193 3.63 -3.02 4.37
C CYS A 193 4.75 -2.74 3.37
N LYS A 194 5.40 -3.80 2.86
CA LYS A 194 6.44 -3.65 1.84
C LYS A 194 5.92 -3.03 0.55
N GLU A 195 4.77 -3.49 0.07
CA GLU A 195 4.21 -2.99 -1.18
C GLU A 195 3.82 -1.51 -1.08
N LEU A 196 3.09 -1.14 -0.03
CA LEU A 196 2.62 0.23 0.17
C LEU A 196 3.76 1.22 0.36
N LEU A 197 4.79 0.87 1.15
CA LEU A 197 5.96 1.72 1.29
C LEU A 197 6.77 1.81 0.00
N THR A 198 6.84 0.73 -0.78
CA THR A 198 7.50 0.77 -2.10
C THR A 198 6.81 1.75 -3.04
N LEU A 199 5.46 1.72 -3.09
CA LEU A 199 4.68 2.66 -3.90
C LEU A 199 4.88 4.10 -3.44
N LEU A 200 4.99 4.32 -2.13
CA LEU A 200 5.21 5.64 -1.56
C LEU A 200 6.62 6.17 -1.86
N VAL A 201 7.65 5.32 -1.75
CA VAL A 201 9.02 5.66 -2.16
C VAL A 201 9.07 6.01 -3.65
N GLU A 202 8.40 5.23 -4.50
CA GLU A 202 8.30 5.54 -5.93
C GLU A 202 7.60 6.87 -6.21
N SER A 203 6.53 7.19 -5.47
CA SER A 203 5.81 8.47 -5.56
C SER A 203 6.73 9.63 -5.20
N PHE A 204 7.33 9.59 -4.00
CA PHE A 204 8.18 10.66 -3.49
C PHE A 204 9.34 11.00 -4.45
N PHE A 205 10.09 9.99 -4.89
CA PHE A 205 11.22 10.23 -5.81
C PHE A 205 10.76 10.55 -7.22
N GLY A 206 9.61 10.03 -7.67
CA GLY A 206 9.01 10.36 -8.96
C GLY A 206 8.71 11.85 -9.06
N ASP A 207 8.01 12.38 -8.07
CA ASP A 207 7.66 13.79 -7.99
C ASP A 207 8.90 14.68 -7.83
N LEU A 208 9.86 14.26 -6.99
CA LEU A 208 11.14 14.98 -6.85
C LEU A 208 11.89 15.05 -8.19
N SER A 209 11.93 13.95 -8.94
CA SER A 209 12.57 13.90 -10.26
C SER A 209 11.89 14.84 -11.26
N GLN A 210 10.56 14.89 -11.25
CA GLN A 210 9.76 15.76 -12.11
C GLN A 210 10.02 17.24 -11.78
N MET A 211 10.00 17.63 -10.50
CA MET A 211 10.28 19.01 -10.09
C MET A 211 11.68 19.46 -10.50
N LEU A 212 12.70 18.60 -10.37
CA LEU A 212 14.06 18.91 -10.81
C LEU A 212 14.16 19.16 -12.32
N ASP A 213 13.35 18.45 -13.11
CA ASP A 213 13.26 18.57 -14.57
C ASP A 213 12.51 19.86 -14.97
N GLU A 214 11.33 20.09 -14.37
CA GLU A 214 10.42 21.19 -14.72
C GLU A 214 10.94 22.55 -14.26
N GLU A 215 11.54 22.64 -13.07
CA GLU A 215 12.06 23.90 -12.52
C GLU A 215 13.47 24.23 -13.02
N GLY A 216 14.06 23.39 -13.89
CA GLY A 216 15.43 23.57 -14.39
C GLY A 216 16.48 23.57 -13.28
N LEU A 217 16.14 23.04 -12.10
CA LEU A 217 16.99 22.98 -10.92
C LEU A 217 18.10 21.96 -11.05
N ALA A 218 18.05 21.08 -12.05
CA ALA A 218 19.10 20.11 -12.36
C ALA A 218 20.53 20.70 -12.33
N SER A 219 20.71 21.94 -12.78
CA SER A 219 22.01 22.64 -12.79
C SER A 219 22.44 23.22 -11.44
N LYS A 220 21.55 23.28 -10.45
CA LYS A 220 21.76 23.83 -9.11
C LYS A 220 21.95 22.75 -8.04
N VAL A 221 21.75 21.48 -8.40
CA VAL A 221 21.91 20.36 -7.48
C VAL A 221 23.40 20.15 -7.18
N SER A 222 23.76 20.23 -5.91
CA SER A 222 25.11 20.10 -5.40
C SER A 222 25.53 18.62 -5.23
N SER A 223 26.83 18.39 -5.04
CA SER A 223 27.34 17.05 -4.66
C SER A 223 26.81 16.58 -3.29
N GLN A 224 26.36 17.49 -2.43
CA GLN A 224 25.74 17.17 -1.15
C GLN A 224 24.34 16.57 -1.35
N ASP A 225 23.56 17.07 -2.31
CA ASP A 225 22.25 16.50 -2.63
C ASP A 225 22.37 15.08 -3.17
N LEU A 226 23.40 14.81 -3.99
CA LEU A 226 23.73 13.46 -4.45
C LEU A 226 24.01 12.51 -3.27
N LEU A 227 24.74 12.99 -2.25
CA LEU A 227 25.02 12.22 -1.04
C LEU A 227 23.75 11.98 -0.21
N GLU A 228 22.87 12.97 -0.11
CA GLU A 228 21.61 12.88 0.64
C GLU A 228 20.58 11.96 -0.04
N MET A 229 20.46 12.01 -1.36
CA MET A 229 19.64 11.07 -2.13
C MET A 229 20.16 9.63 -1.99
N SER A 230 21.48 9.45 -2.09
CA SER A 230 22.12 8.14 -1.88
C SER A 230 21.94 7.62 -0.45
N TYR A 231 21.91 8.54 0.53
CA TYR A 231 21.60 8.21 1.92
C TYR A 231 20.16 7.75 2.08
N LEU A 232 19.17 8.48 1.54
CA LEU A 232 17.77 8.08 1.59
C LEU A 232 17.55 6.73 0.91
N GLU A 233 18.13 6.54 -0.27
CA GLU A 233 18.08 5.28 -1.00
C GLU A 233 18.61 4.11 -0.16
N THR A 234 19.78 4.28 0.45
CA THR A 234 20.38 3.21 1.26
C THR A 234 19.60 2.97 2.55
N ALA A 235 19.11 4.02 3.20
CA ALA A 235 18.35 3.93 4.45
C ALA A 235 16.98 3.26 4.23
N LEU A 236 16.26 3.62 3.16
CA LEU A 236 14.96 3.03 2.80
C LEU A 236 15.10 1.58 2.31
N GLY A 237 16.28 1.20 1.82
CA GLY A 237 16.71 -0.18 1.65
C GLY A 237 15.70 -1.05 0.89
N LYS A 238 15.09 -2.03 1.58
CA LYS A 238 14.20 -3.03 0.97
C LYS A 238 12.92 -2.47 0.33
N TYR A 239 12.58 -1.21 0.59
CA TYR A 239 11.43 -0.52 -0.01
C TYR A 239 11.80 0.23 -1.30
N VAL A 240 13.08 0.29 -1.66
CA VAL A 240 13.51 0.84 -2.95
C VAL A 240 13.35 -0.24 -4.01
N SER A 241 12.35 -0.09 -4.88
CA SER A 241 12.17 -0.97 -6.04
C SER A 241 13.21 -0.68 -7.12
N PRO A 242 13.40 -1.59 -8.11
CA PRO A 242 14.19 -1.28 -9.30
C PRO A 242 13.70 -0.05 -10.07
N LYS A 243 12.41 0.28 -9.96
CA LYS A 243 11.83 1.49 -10.56
C LYS A 243 12.22 2.72 -9.75
N ALA A 244 12.09 2.68 -8.42
CA ALA A 244 12.56 3.76 -7.55
C ALA A 244 14.06 4.02 -7.73
N HIS A 245 14.89 2.97 -7.78
CA HIS A 245 16.32 3.08 -8.04
C HIS A 245 16.62 3.83 -9.35
N LYS A 246 15.93 3.48 -10.45
CA LYS A 246 16.08 4.20 -11.73
C LYS A 246 15.67 5.68 -11.65
N ILE A 247 14.64 5.99 -10.87
CA ILE A 247 14.20 7.36 -10.66
C ILE A 247 15.26 8.14 -9.86
N ILE A 248 15.78 7.53 -8.79
CA ILE A 248 16.86 8.09 -7.98
C ILE A 248 18.13 8.28 -8.83
N ASP A 249 18.49 7.31 -9.66
CA ASP A 249 19.60 7.43 -10.61
C ASP A 249 19.40 8.58 -11.60
N LYS A 250 18.17 8.79 -12.08
CA LYS A 250 17.83 9.96 -12.91
C LYS A 250 18.08 11.25 -12.12
N CYS A 251 17.62 11.32 -10.87
CA CYS A 251 17.90 12.45 -9.98
C CYS A 251 19.40 12.69 -9.78
N ASN A 252 20.16 11.61 -9.57
CA ASN A 252 21.61 11.64 -9.39
C ASN A 252 22.32 12.10 -10.67
N THR A 253 21.84 11.70 -11.84
CA THR A 253 22.41 12.08 -13.15
C THR A 253 22.33 13.60 -13.38
N TYR A 254 21.29 14.26 -12.86
CA TYR A 254 21.18 15.73 -12.97
C TYR A 254 22.33 16.47 -12.29
N THR A 255 22.90 15.92 -11.22
CA THR A 255 24.00 16.55 -10.48
C THR A 255 25.31 16.64 -11.27
N ARG A 256 25.44 15.87 -12.38
CA ARG A 256 26.69 15.67 -13.15
C ARG A 256 27.92 15.29 -12.30
N ALA A 257 27.69 14.97 -11.02
CA ALA A 257 28.71 14.64 -10.05
C ALA A 257 28.75 13.13 -9.84
N SER A 258 29.86 12.65 -9.31
CA SER A 258 29.99 11.27 -8.83
C SER A 258 30.46 11.30 -7.40
N LEU A 259 29.92 10.41 -6.57
CA LEU A 259 30.39 10.28 -5.19
C LEU A 259 31.84 9.82 -5.20
N THR A 260 32.71 10.63 -4.61
CA THR A 260 34.12 10.27 -4.42
C THR A 260 34.23 9.12 -3.41
N PRO A 261 35.38 8.43 -3.33
CA PRO A 261 35.61 7.44 -2.27
C PRO A 261 35.42 8.01 -0.86
N ALA A 262 35.77 9.29 -0.65
CA ALA A 262 35.57 9.98 0.61
C ALA A 262 34.08 10.17 0.91
N ASP A 263 33.26 10.55 -0.08
CA ASP A 263 31.82 10.69 0.07
C ASP A 263 31.14 9.36 0.39
N LYS A 264 31.61 8.26 -0.22
CA LYS A 264 31.12 6.91 0.08
C LYS A 264 31.48 6.47 1.50
N ALA A 265 32.66 6.84 2.01
CA ALA A 265 33.04 6.58 3.40
C ALA A 265 32.15 7.39 4.37
N ARG A 266 31.93 8.68 4.08
CA ARG A 266 31.03 9.56 4.84
C ARG A 266 29.60 9.04 4.88
N LEU A 267 29.08 8.59 3.74
CA LEU A 267 27.76 7.98 3.64
C LEU A 267 27.64 6.76 4.58
N LYS A 268 28.64 5.86 4.57
CA LYS A 268 28.65 4.69 5.46
C LYS A 268 28.67 5.06 6.93
N GLU A 269 29.49 6.04 7.30
CA GLU A 269 29.58 6.55 8.67
C GLU A 269 28.25 7.18 9.11
N ALA A 270 27.65 8.02 8.28
CA ALA A 270 26.38 8.67 8.57
C ALA A 270 25.24 7.64 8.73
N LEU A 271 25.18 6.62 7.86
CA LEU A 271 24.24 5.50 8.00
C LEU A 271 24.43 4.78 9.33
N LEU A 272 25.68 4.45 9.69
CA LEU A 272 25.99 3.75 10.94
C LEU A 272 25.53 4.55 12.17
N LEU A 273 25.80 5.85 12.20
CA LEU A 273 25.50 6.72 13.34
C LEU A 273 24.01 7.04 13.45
N SER A 274 23.30 7.08 12.32
CA SER A 274 21.85 7.30 12.28
C SER A 274 21.02 6.02 12.31
N LYS A 275 21.65 4.84 12.48
CA LYS A 275 21.01 3.52 12.31
C LYS A 275 19.65 3.39 13.00
N LEU A 276 19.52 3.90 14.24
CA LEU A 276 18.26 3.85 15.00
C LEU A 276 17.07 4.50 14.28
N HIS A 277 17.30 5.49 13.41
CA HIS A 277 16.25 6.22 12.69
C HIS A 277 15.68 5.44 11.50
N TRP A 278 16.41 4.46 10.96
CA TRP A 278 15.99 3.71 9.77
C TRP A 278 16.06 2.19 9.96
N GLN A 279 16.43 1.71 11.15
CA GLN A 279 16.57 0.29 11.45
C GLN A 279 15.28 -0.50 11.21
N CYS A 280 14.10 0.13 11.33
CA CYS A 280 12.82 -0.52 11.01
C CYS A 280 12.72 -0.98 9.54
N PHE A 281 13.55 -0.43 8.65
CA PHE A 281 13.60 -0.80 7.24
C PHE A 281 14.59 -1.93 6.93
N SER A 282 15.44 -2.31 7.89
CA SER A 282 16.62 -3.19 7.68
C SER A 282 16.40 -4.70 7.87
N ASN A 283 15.15 -5.17 7.97
CA ASN A 283 14.79 -6.58 8.09
C ASN A 283 14.15 -7.17 6.83
#